data_AF-A0A396ITN2-F1
#
_entry.id   AF-A0A396ITN2-F1
#
_cell.length_a   1.000
_cell.length_b   1.000
_cell.length_c   1.000
_cell.angle_alpha   90.00
_cell.angle_beta   90.00
_cell.angle_gamma   90.00
#
_symmetry.space_group_name_H-M   'P 1'
#
loop_
_entity.id
_entity.type
_entity.pdbx_description
1 polymer ?
#
loop_
_entity_poly.entity_id
_entity_poly.type
_entity_poly.pdbx_seq_one_letter_code
_entity_poly.pdbx_strand_id
1 'polypeptide(L)' 'MDAIYFGWLGLVIGFVLWWWNEYWYIIPLKFKCSKSATKLPPGHMGLPFIGEMISFLWYFKIVRRPDDFINAKRHK' A
#
# COMPACT_ATOMS: atom_id res chain seq x y z
N MET A 1 12.44 29.17 -12.76
CA MET A 1 11.22 28.46 -12.29
C MET A 1 11.28 26.97 -12.64
N ASP A 2 12.40 26.52 -13.19
CA ASP A 2 12.49 25.32 -14.03
C ASP A 2 12.81 24.09 -13.18
N ALA A 3 13.63 24.28 -12.13
CA ALA A 3 13.98 23.23 -11.16
C ALA A 3 12.74 22.67 -10.41
N ILE A 4 11.74 23.51 -10.16
CA ILE A 4 10.49 23.09 -9.49
C ILE A 4 9.69 22.15 -10.41
N TYR A 5 9.58 22.47 -11.70
CA TYR A 5 8.89 21.63 -12.67
C TYR A 5 9.59 20.30 -12.89
N PHE A 6 10.93 20.27 -12.96
CA PHE A 6 11.68 19.00 -13.05
C PHE A 6 11.47 18.12 -11.82
N GLY A 7 11.41 18.72 -10.62
CA GLY A 7 11.09 18.00 -9.38
C GLY A 7 9.69 17.39 -9.42
N TRP A 8 8.68 18.19 -9.78
CA TRP A 8 7.30 17.72 -9.90
C TRP A 8 7.13 16.64 -10.97
N LEU A 9 7.79 16.80 -12.12
CA LEU A 9 7.78 15.82 -13.20
C LEU A 9 8.36 14.47 -12.74
N GLY A 10 9.48 14.49 -12.01
CA GLY A 10 10.07 13.29 -11.43
C GLY A 10 9.13 12.59 -10.44
N LEU A 11 8.41 13.35 -9.60
CA LEU A 11 7.43 12.78 -8.67
C LEU A 11 6.25 12.15 -9.39
N VAL A 12 5.70 12.80 -10.42
CA VAL A 12 4.58 12.26 -11.20
C VAL A 12 5.01 11.00 -11.95
N ILE A 13 6.18 11.00 -12.59
CA ILE A 13 6.71 9.82 -13.29
C ILE A 13 6.93 8.67 -12.29
N GLY A 14 7.55 8.95 -11.14
CA GLY A 14 7.75 7.94 -10.10
C GLY A 14 6.44 7.35 -9.58
N PHE A 15 5.41 8.20 -9.39
CA PHE A 15 4.09 7.77 -8.95
C PHE A 15 3.38 6.88 -10.00
N VAL A 16 3.46 7.25 -11.28
CA VAL A 16 2.86 6.47 -12.38
C VAL A 16 3.59 5.13 -12.55
N LEU A 17 4.93 5.12 -12.52
CA LEU A 17 5.73 3.90 -12.59
C LEU A 17 5.45 2.97 -11.41
N TRP A 18 5.26 3.52 -10.21
CA TRP A 18 4.88 2.73 -9.04
C TRP A 18 3.49 2.10 -9.22
N TRP A 19 2.47 2.86 -9.61
CA TRP A 19 1.15 2.31 -9.90
C TRP A 19 1.19 1.20 -10.96
N TRP A 20 2.01 1.40 -12.00
CA TRP A 20 2.22 0.40 -13.04
C TRP A 20 2.86 -0.88 -12.48
N ASN A 21 3.90 -0.75 -11.65
CA ASN A 21 4.56 -1.86 -11.00
C ASN A 21 3.57 -2.67 -10.13
N GLU A 22 2.78 -2.00 -9.30
CA GLU A 22 1.76 -2.61 -8.45
C GLU A 22 0.76 -3.44 -9.28
N TYR A 23 0.28 -2.89 -10.39
CA TYR A 23 -0.61 -3.61 -11.31
C TYR A 23 0.03 -4.88 -11.87
N TRP A 24 1.28 -4.81 -12.33
CA TRP A 24 1.98 -5.96 -12.90
C TRP A 24 2.19 -7.11 -11.90
N TYR A 25 2.34 -6.83 -10.61
CA TYR A 25 2.45 -7.86 -9.58
C TYR A 25 1.08 -8.45 -9.19
N ILE A 26 0.05 -7.61 -9.07
CA ILE A 26 -1.26 -8.03 -8.59
C ILE A 26 -2.02 -8.86 -9.63
N ILE A 27 -1.95 -8.50 -10.92
CA ILE A 27 -2.65 -9.18 -12.01
C ILE A 27 -2.34 -10.68 -12.10
N PRO A 28 -1.07 -11.13 -12.17
CA PRO A 28 -0.75 -12.56 -12.26
C PRO A 28 -1.08 -13.31 -10.97
N LEU A 29 -0.97 -12.67 -9.80
CA LEU A 29 -1.35 -13.26 -8.51
C LEU A 29 -2.85 -13.53 -8.44
N LYS A 30 -3.67 -12.54 -8.83
CA LYS A 30 -5.13 -12.68 -8.91
C LYS A 30 -5.52 -13.76 -9.92
N PHE A 31 -4.85 -13.84 -11.07
CA PHE A 31 -5.14 -14.86 -12.07
C PHE A 31 -4.80 -16.28 -11.58
N LYS A 32 -3.67 -16.46 -10.88
CA LYS A 32 -3.29 -17.75 -10.28
C LYS A 32 -4.26 -18.18 -9.17
N CYS A 33 -4.64 -17.26 -8.28
CA CYS A 33 -5.63 -17.56 -7.23
C CYS A 33 -7.08 -17.62 -7.73
N SER A 34 -7.38 -17.16 -8.94
CA SER A 34 -8.70 -17.42 -9.55
C SER A 34 -8.82 -18.85 -10.07
N LYS A 35 -7.69 -19.49 -10.45
CA LYS A 35 -7.66 -20.87 -10.96
C LYS A 35 -7.52 -21.91 -9.85
N SER A 36 -6.88 -21.55 -8.75
CA SER A 36 -6.79 -22.37 -7.54
C SER A 36 -7.89 -21.93 -6.57
N ALA A 37 -8.70 -22.83 -6.02
CA ALA A 37 -9.73 -22.50 -5.01
C ALA A 37 -9.16 -21.94 -3.68
N THR A 38 -7.84 -21.71 -3.62
CA THR A 38 -7.12 -21.09 -2.52
C THR A 38 -7.27 -19.55 -2.57
N LYS A 39 -8.02 -18.99 -1.62
CA LYS A 39 -8.12 -17.55 -1.42
C LYS A 39 -6.78 -17.00 -0.93
N LEU A 40 -6.26 -15.93 -1.54
CA LEU A 40 -5.10 -15.22 -1.00
C LEU A 40 -5.40 -14.77 0.43
N PRO A 41 -4.40 -14.81 1.34
CA PRO A 41 -4.56 -14.21 2.66
C PRO A 41 -4.96 -12.74 2.49
N PRO A 42 -6.00 -12.28 3.21
CA PRO A 42 -6.39 -10.89 3.16
C PRO A 42 -5.25 -10.03 3.72
N GLY A 43 -4.97 -8.91 3.06
CA GLY A 43 -3.89 -8.02 3.46
C GLY A 43 -3.32 -7.21 2.30
N HIS A 44 -2.63 -6.12 2.64
CA HIS A 44 -1.87 -5.29 1.72
C HIS A 44 -0.62 -4.79 2.46
N MET A 45 0.45 -4.51 1.71
CA MET A 45 1.70 -3.99 2.31
C MET A 45 1.65 -2.48 2.61
N GLY A 46 0.63 -1.77 2.11
CA GLY A 46 0.49 -0.31 2.25
C GLY A 46 1.23 0.45 1.16
N LEU A 47 1.59 1.72 1.43
CA LEU A 47 2.33 2.55 0.49
C LEU A 47 3.80 2.09 0.39
N PRO A 48 4.51 2.25 -0.73
CA PRO A 48 5.95 2.01 -0.80
C PRO A 48 6.66 2.96 0.17
N PHE A 49 7.73 2.46 0.81
CA PHE A 49 8.54 3.12 1.85
C PHE A 49 7.82 3.39 3.18
N ILE A 50 6.56 3.79 3.15
CA ILE A 50 5.78 4.16 4.35
C ILE A 50 4.98 2.98 4.88
N GLY A 51 4.60 2.03 4.04
CA GLY A 51 3.72 0.91 4.37
C GLY A 51 2.42 1.39 4.98
N GLU A 52 2.07 0.81 6.13
CA GLU A 52 0.95 1.24 6.98
C GLU A 52 1.40 2.11 8.17
N MET A 53 2.61 2.70 8.11
CA MET A 53 3.20 3.47 9.21
C MET A 53 2.34 4.66 9.65
N ILE A 54 1.60 5.30 8.75
CA ILE A 54 0.69 6.40 9.11
C ILE A 54 -0.45 5.90 10.00
N SER A 55 -1.09 4.79 9.61
CA SER A 55 -2.15 4.16 10.40
C SER A 55 -1.60 3.67 11.74
N PHE A 56 -0.43 3.04 11.74
CA PHE A 56 0.27 2.62 12.94
C PHE A 56 0.53 3.79 13.89
N LEU A 57 1.10 4.89 13.40
CA LEU A 57 1.36 6.10 14.19
C LEU A 57 0.05 6.71 14.72
N TRP A 58 -1.03 6.70 13.95
CA TRP A 58 -2.33 7.18 14.41
C TRP A 58 -2.83 6.41 15.62
N TYR A 59 -2.84 5.07 15.55
CA TYR A 59 -3.30 4.23 16.66
C TYR A 59 -2.40 4.31 17.89
N PHE A 60 -1.08 4.33 17.69
CA PHE A 60 -0.12 4.31 18.80
C PHE A 60 0.09 5.69 19.44
N LYS A 61 0.13 6.76 18.63
CA LYS A 61 0.50 8.11 19.10
C LYS A 61 -0.71 8.98 19.40
N ILE A 62 -1.76 8.91 18.59
CA ILE A 62 -2.91 9.82 18.68
C ILE A 62 -4.04 9.16 19.46
N VAL A 63 -4.52 8.00 19.01
CA VAL A 63 -5.61 7.27 19.67
C VAL A 63 -5.12 6.59 20.95
N ARG A 64 -3.81 6.28 21.04
CA ARG A 64 -3.16 5.56 22.15
C ARG A 64 -3.84 4.22 22.45
N ARG A 65 -4.39 3.57 21.42
CA ARG A 65 -5.03 2.25 21.49
C ARG A 65 -4.35 1.32 20.48
N PRO A 66 -3.21 0.71 20.87
CA PRO A 66 -2.48 -0.17 19.98
C PRO A 66 -3.26 -1.44 19.65
N ASP A 67 -4.11 -1.93 20.56
CA ASP A 67 -4.90 -3.15 20.34
C ASP A 67 -5.94 -2.97 19.24
N ASP A 68 -6.49 -1.76 19.10
CA ASP A 68 -7.48 -1.45 18.06
C ASP A 68 -6.87 -1.48 16.65
N PHE A 69 -5.56 -1.23 16.51
CA PHE A 69 -4.85 -1.41 15.24
C PHE A 69 -4.86 -2.89 14.80
N ILE A 70 -4.64 -3.81 15.74
CA ILE A 70 -4.66 -5.25 15.48
C ILE A 70 -6.09 -5.71 15.16
N ASN A 71 -7.07 -5.26 15.95
CA ASN A 71 -8.48 -5.59 15.71
C ASN A 71 -8.97 -5.08 14.35
N ALA A 72 -8.55 -3.88 13.93
CA ALA A 72 -8.88 -3.32 12.63
C ALA A 72 -8.30 -4.12 11.46
N LYS A 73 -7.13 -4.77 11.64
CA LYS A 73 -6.55 -5.66 10.63
C LYS A 73 -7.13 -7.06 10.62
N ARG A 74 -7.58 -7.56 11.78
CA ARG A 74 -8.17 -8.90 11.90
C ARG A 74 -9.51 -9.03 11.17
N HIS A 75 -10.21 -7.92 11.00
CA HIS A 75 -11.55 -7.86 10.42
C HIS A 75 -11.58 -7.47 8.93
N LYS A 76 -10.40 -7.36 8.28
CA LYS A 76 -10.23 -7.13 6.84
C LYS A 76 -9.85 -8.41 6.12
#